data_AF-A0A7J9YZG5-F1
#
_entry.id   AF-A0A7J9YZG5-F1
#
_cell.length_a   1.000
_cell.length_b   1.000
_cell.length_c   1.000
_cell.angle_alpha   90.00
_cell.angle_beta   90.00
_cell.angle_gamma   90.00
#
_symmetry.space_group_name_H-M   'P 1'
#
loop_
_entity.id
_entity.type
_entity.pdbx_description
1 polymer ?
#
loop_
_entity_poly.entity_id
_entity_poly.type
_entity_poly.pdbx_seq_one_letter_code
_entity_poly.pdbx_strand_id
1 'polypeptide(L)'
;MLCEYNVCTLIRTMATKRDTRNHRWNFRVAADEDALVRAASLWTETSFTSFVREAAVSEARQVLADRRRFELDEPDWERFNKLLERPARVPAGLRELFSKQSAFE
;
A
#
# COMPACT_ATOMS: atom_id res chain seq x y z
N MET A 1 10.45 33.38 -4.37
CA MET A 1 10.51 32.26 -5.33
C MET A 1 11.29 31.12 -4.69
N LEU A 2 10.68 30.37 -3.77
CA LEU A 2 11.13 29.04 -3.32
C LEU A 2 9.88 28.31 -2.81
N CYS A 3 9.27 27.53 -3.71
CA CYS A 3 8.19 26.59 -3.40
C CYS A 3 8.81 25.33 -2.80
N GLU A 4 9.17 25.36 -1.52
CA GLU A 4 9.49 24.13 -0.78
C GLU A 4 8.20 23.51 -0.26
N TYR A 5 7.45 22.91 -1.18
CA TYR A 5 6.40 21.97 -0.81
C TYR A 5 7.06 20.70 -0.30
N ASN A 6 7.24 20.62 1.01
CA ASN A 6 7.63 19.40 1.71
C ASN A 6 6.43 18.44 1.82
N VAL A 7 5.86 18.11 0.66
CA VAL A 7 4.89 17.04 0.44
C VAL A 7 5.72 15.80 0.12
N CYS A 8 5.38 14.67 0.76
CA CYS A 8 6.08 13.38 0.72
C CYS A 8 7.30 13.24 1.65
N THR A 9 7.10 13.39 2.96
CA THR A 9 7.97 12.71 3.96
C THR A 9 7.45 11.32 4.34
N LEU A 10 6.79 10.62 3.41
CA LEU A 10 6.49 9.18 3.53
C LEU A 10 6.80 8.39 2.24
N ILE A 11 7.26 9.04 1.16
CA ILE A 11 7.68 8.36 -0.10
C ILE A 11 9.18 8.59 -0.38
N ARG A 12 9.97 8.89 0.65
CA ARG A 12 11.44 8.97 0.54
C ARG A 12 12.11 7.86 1.34
N THR A 13 11.78 6.63 1.01
CA THR A 13 12.74 5.54 1.11
C THR A 13 13.13 5.17 -0.31
N MET A 14 14.37 5.53 -0.63
CA MET A 14 15.02 5.54 -1.93
C MET A 14 14.77 4.29 -2.78
N ALA A 15 14.64 4.51 -4.08
CA ALA A 15 14.99 3.52 -5.09
C ALA A 15 16.45 3.07 -4.90
N THR A 16 16.63 1.97 -4.19
CA THR A 16 17.60 0.94 -4.59
C THR A 16 16.80 -0.36 -4.63
N LYS A 17 16.39 -0.79 -5.83
CA LYS A 17 15.72 -2.08 -6.03
C LYS A 17 16.77 -3.20 -5.88
N ARG A 18 17.25 -3.41 -4.66
CA ARG A 18 17.73 -4.73 -4.28
C ARG A 18 16.48 -5.52 -3.95
N ASP A 19 16.16 -6.50 -4.79
CA ASP A 19 15.15 -7.52 -4.48
C ASP A 19 15.68 -8.39 -3.33
N THR A 20 15.79 -7.83 -2.12
CA THR A 20 16.13 -8.60 -0.93
C THR A 20 14.84 -9.18 -0.38
N ARG A 21 14.31 -10.20 -1.08
CA ARG A 21 13.35 -11.18 -0.52
C ARG A 21 14.03 -11.96 0.61
N ASN A 22 14.40 -11.26 1.68
CA ASN A 22 15.19 -11.79 2.79
C ASN A 22 14.35 -12.08 4.04
N HIS A 23 13.07 -11.69 4.03
CA HIS A 23 12.14 -12.01 5.12
C HIS A 23 11.49 -13.35 4.83
N ARG A 24 11.58 -14.27 5.81
CA ARG A 24 11.01 -15.62 5.72
C ARG A 24 9.81 -15.74 6.64
N TRP A 25 8.73 -16.34 6.15
CA TRP A 25 7.56 -16.69 6.94
C TRP A 25 7.52 -18.21 7.11
N ASN A 26 7.47 -18.69 8.34
CA ASN A 26 7.39 -20.12 8.65
C ASN A 26 6.07 -20.39 9.36
N PHE A 27 5.24 -21.26 8.79
CA PHE A 27 3.95 -21.63 9.35
C PHE A 27 3.87 -23.15 9.50
N ARG A 28 3.13 -23.59 10.52
CA ARG A 28 2.63 -24.96 10.60
C ARG A 28 1.16 -24.90 10.24
N VAL A 29 0.74 -25.80 9.37
CA VAL A 29 -0.64 -25.90 8.87
C VAL A 29 -1.11 -27.33 9.01
N ALA A 30 -2.43 -27.53 9.08
CA ALA A 30 -2.99 -28.86 9.05
C ALA A 30 -2.80 -29.50 7.66
N ALA A 31 -2.83 -30.84 7.60
CA ALA A 31 -2.55 -31.57 6.36
C ALA A 31 -3.62 -31.34 5.27
N ASP A 32 -4.87 -31.16 5.68
CA ASP A 32 -6.00 -30.81 4.82
C ASP A 32 -5.87 -29.38 4.27
N GLU A 33 -5.45 -28.41 5.09
CA GLU A 33 -5.14 -27.05 4.65
C GLU A 33 -4.00 -27.01 3.62
N ASP A 34 -2.91 -27.74 3.85
CA ASP A 34 -1.79 -27.86 2.89
C ASP A 34 -2.27 -28.44 1.56
N ALA A 35 -3.04 -29.53 1.59
CA ALA A 35 -3.59 -30.15 0.39
C ALA A 35 -4.51 -29.21 -0.39
N LEU A 36 -5.38 -28.47 0.31
CA LEU A 36 -6.30 -27.48 -0.29
C LEU A 36 -5.52 -26.35 -0.99
N VAL A 37 -4.54 -25.76 -0.31
CA VAL A 37 -3.75 -24.64 -0.86
C VAL A 37 -2.89 -25.11 -2.03
N ARG A 38 -2.31 -26.32 -1.96
CA ARG A 38 -1.59 -26.91 -3.10
C ARG A 38 -2.49 -27.10 -4.30
N ALA A 39 -3.68 -27.67 -4.12
CA ALA A 39 -4.65 -27.82 -5.19
C ALA A 39 -4.98 -26.45 -5.81
N ALA A 40 -5.31 -25.45 -5.00
CA ALA A 40 -5.62 -24.10 -5.47
C ALA A 40 -4.46 -23.49 -6.30
N SER A 41 -3.21 -23.65 -5.84
CA SER A 41 -2.04 -23.14 -6.57
C SER A 41 -1.86 -23.76 -7.96
N LEU A 42 -2.23 -25.04 -8.12
CA LEU A 42 -2.18 -25.74 -9.41
C LEU A 42 -3.24 -25.19 -10.37
N TRP A 43 -4.46 -24.95 -9.87
CA TRP A 43 -5.56 -24.39 -10.68
C TRP A 43 -5.28 -22.96 -11.15
N THR A 44 -4.54 -22.18 -10.38
CA THR A 44 -4.16 -20.81 -10.74
C THR A 44 -2.86 -20.73 -11.54
N GLU A 45 -2.26 -21.87 -11.91
CA GLU A 45 -0.99 -21.95 -12.65
C GLU A 45 0.17 -21.19 -11.98
N THR A 46 0.15 -21.11 -10.65
CA THR A 46 1.16 -20.41 -9.84
C THR A 46 1.93 -21.38 -8.96
N SER A 47 3.19 -21.07 -8.66
CA SER A 47 3.90 -21.85 -7.63
C SER A 47 3.18 -21.72 -6.28
N PHE A 48 3.20 -22.79 -5.48
CA PHE A 48 2.63 -22.79 -4.12
C PHE A 48 3.09 -21.58 -3.29
N THR A 49 4.39 -21.28 -3.33
CA THR A 49 4.96 -20.13 -2.61
C THR A 49 4.42 -18.79 -3.13
N SER A 50 4.29 -18.63 -4.46
CA SER A 50 3.72 -17.42 -5.04
C SER A 50 2.26 -17.24 -4.64
N PHE A 51 1.48 -18.31 -4.73
CA PHE A 51 0.07 -18.33 -4.37
C PHE A 51 -0.15 -17.88 -2.92
N VAL A 52 0.54 -18.52 -1.97
CA VAL A 52 0.43 -18.18 -0.53
C VAL A 52 0.86 -16.73 -0.29
N ARG A 53 1.97 -16.29 -0.90
CA ARG A 53 2.45 -14.92 -0.75
C ARG A 53 1.43 -13.91 -1.27
N GLU A 54 0.86 -14.14 -2.44
CA GLU A 54 -0.09 -13.24 -3.08
C GLU A 54 -1.42 -13.18 -2.32
N ALA A 55 -1.92 -14.34 -1.88
CA ALA A 55 -3.09 -14.41 -1.00
C ALA A 55 -2.86 -13.62 0.29
N ALA A 56 -1.74 -13.84 0.98
CA ALA A 56 -1.41 -13.15 2.23
C ALA A 56 -1.26 -11.63 2.04
N VAL A 57 -0.61 -11.19 0.95
CA VAL A 57 -0.45 -9.76 0.65
C VAL A 57 -1.78 -9.12 0.25
N SER A 58 -2.63 -9.83 -0.50
CA SER A 58 -3.96 -9.36 -0.86
C SER A 58 -4.82 -9.14 0.38
N GLU A 59 -4.88 -10.14 1.26
CA GLU A 59 -5.63 -10.07 2.51
C GLU A 59 -5.10 -8.93 3.40
N ALA A 60 -3.77 -8.82 3.57
CA ALA A 60 -3.18 -7.74 4.33
C ALA A 60 -3.57 -6.35 3.78
N ARG A 61 -3.63 -6.19 2.45
CA ARG A 61 -4.08 -4.94 1.83
C ARG A 61 -5.55 -4.66 2.11
N GLN A 62 -6.41 -5.67 2.07
CA GLN A 62 -7.84 -5.51 2.36
C GLN A 62 -8.04 -5.11 3.82
N VAL A 63 -7.43 -5.82 4.76
CA VAL A 63 -7.47 -5.50 6.20
C VAL A 63 -6.97 -4.08 6.47
N LEU A 64 -5.88 -3.65 5.81
CA LEU A 64 -5.37 -2.29 5.95
C LEU A 64 -6.26 -1.24 5.28
N ALA A 65 -6.92 -1.56 4.17
CA ALA A 65 -7.84 -0.65 3.48
C ALA A 65 -9.13 -0.44 4.27
N ASP A 66 -9.60 -1.48 4.98
CA ASP A 66 -10.77 -1.39 5.86
C ASP A 66 -10.50 -0.60 7.14
N ARG A 67 -9.24 -0.24 7.42
CA ARG A 67 -8.88 0.56 8.59
C ARG A 67 -9.43 1.99 8.45
N ARG A 68 -10.46 2.28 9.25
CA ARG A 68 -11.10 3.61 9.31
C ARG A 68 -10.47 4.59 10.29
N ARG A 69 -9.61 4.13 11.20
CA ARG A 69 -8.99 4.95 12.25
C ARG A 69 -7.49 5.07 12.05
N PHE A 70 -7.02 6.29 11.80
CA PHE A 70 -5.61 6.63 11.75
C PHE A 70 -5.25 7.40 13.01
N GLU A 71 -4.37 6.83 13.83
CA GLU A 71 -3.85 7.49 15.02
C GLU A 71 -2.53 8.16 14.62
N LEU A 72 -2.41 9.45 14.94
CA LEU A 72 -1.19 10.22 14.76
C LEU A 72 -0.58 10.47 16.13
N ASP A 73 0.74 10.40 16.22
CA ASP A 73 1.44 10.91 17.38
C ASP A 73 1.40 12.44 17.41
N GLU A 74 1.81 13.03 18.52
CA GLU A 74 1.74 14.48 18.72
C GLU A 74 2.48 15.31 17.65
N PRO A 75 3.72 14.96 17.22
CA PRO A 75 4.38 15.70 16.16
C PRO A 75 3.68 15.57 14.80
N ASP A 76 3.17 14.39 14.43
CA ASP A 76 2.43 14.22 13.18
C ASP A 76 1.06 14.93 13.23
N TRP A 77 0.43 15.00 14.40
CA TRP A 77 -0.82 15.73 14.61
C TRP A 77 -0.63 17.24 14.42
N GLU A 78 0.42 17.83 15.01
CA GLU A 78 0.72 19.25 14.84
C GLU A 78 1.03 19.57 13.37
N ARG A 79 1.82 18.70 12.71
CA ARG A 79 2.11 18.83 11.28
C ARG A 79 0.83 18.77 10.45
N PHE A 80 -0.06 17.83 10.75
CA PHE A 80 -1.33 17.67 10.05
C PHE A 80 -2.20 18.94 10.16
N ASN A 81 -2.35 19.49 11.37
CA ASN A 81 -3.13 20.71 11.58
C ASN A 81 -2.55 21.92 10.83
N LYS A 82 -1.24 22.12 10.86
CA LYS A 82 -0.57 23.16 10.05
C LYS A 82 -0.87 23.02 8.56
N LEU A 83 -1.01 21.79 8.06
CA LEU A 83 -1.37 21.53 6.66
C LEU A 83 -2.85 21.76 6.34
N LEU A 84 -3.74 21.81 7.34
CA LEU A 84 -5.16 22.15 7.17
C LEU A 84 -5.38 23.66 7.24
N GLU A 85 -4.60 24.38 8.05
CA GLU A 85 -4.72 25.83 8.21
C GLU A 85 -4.22 26.63 6.99
N ARG A 86 -3.30 26.05 6.22
CA ARG A 86 -2.82 26.70 4.98
C ARG A 86 -3.97 26.81 3.96
N PRO A 87 -4.02 27.90 3.18
CA PRO A 87 -5.01 28.02 2.11
C PRO A 87 -4.89 26.87 1.11
N ALA A 88 -6.03 26.37 0.64
CA ALA A 88 -6.08 25.31 -0.35
C ALA A 88 -5.36 25.74 -1.64
N ARG A 89 -4.49 24.87 -2.16
CA ARG A 89 -3.76 25.11 -3.41
C ARG A 89 -3.96 23.91 -4.30
N VAL A 90 -4.48 24.14 -5.51
CA VAL A 90 -4.72 23.08 -6.49
C VAL A 90 -3.40 22.70 -7.17
N PRO A 91 -2.88 21.47 -6.97
CA PRO A 91 -1.68 21.02 -7.66
C PRO A 91 -1.93 20.93 -9.17
N ALA A 92 -0.91 21.21 -9.98
CA ALA A 92 -1.02 21.13 -11.44
C ALA A 92 -1.49 19.75 -11.92
N GLY A 93 -0.96 18.67 -11.32
CA GLY A 93 -1.37 17.30 -11.64
C GLY A 93 -2.83 17.00 -11.28
N LEU A 94 -3.38 17.63 -10.24
CA LEU A 94 -4.79 17.48 -9.90
C LEU A 94 -5.67 18.13 -10.97
N ARG A 95 -5.28 19.32 -11.45
CA ARG A 95 -5.98 20.01 -12.55
C ARG A 95 -5.98 19.18 -13.84
N GLU A 96 -4.83 18.59 -14.19
CA GLU A 96 -4.71 17.73 -15.36
C GLU A 96 -5.58 16.46 -15.20
N LEU A 97 -5.61 15.85 -14.02
CA LEU A 97 -6.44 14.67 -13.75
C LEU A 97 -7.92 14.96 -13.98
N PHE A 98 -8.43 16.09 -13.48
CA PHE A 98 -9.83 16.50 -13.66
C PHE A 98 -10.17 16.97 -15.08
N SER A 99 -9.18 17.25 -15.93
CA SER A 99 -9.41 17.54 -17.36
C SER A 99 -9.58 16.29 -18.22
N LYS A 100 -9.22 15.12 -17.70
CA LYS A 100 -9.37 13.84 -18.40
C LYS A 100 -10.79 13.32 -18.20
N GLN A 101 -11.30 12.59 -19.19
CA GLN A 101 -12.60 11.93 -19.09
C GLN A 101 -12.58 10.93 -17.91
N SER A 102 -13.70 10.86 -17.20
CA SER A 102 -13.86 9.91 -16.10
C SER A 102 -13.65 8.48 -16.62
N ALA A 103 -12.96 7.64 -15.85
CA ALA A 103 -12.84 6.21 -16.13
C ALA A 103 -14.12 5.43 -15.77
N PHE A 104 -15.13 6.11 -15.20
CA PHE A 104 -16.39 5.54 -14.75
C PHE A 104 -17.59 5.94 -15.64
N GLU A 105 -17.32 6.55 -16.80
CA GLU A 105 -18.29 6.91 -17.84
C GLU A 105 -17.93 6.20 -19.14
#